data_AF-A0A0Q7S110-F1
#
_entry.id   AF-A0A0Q7S110-F1
#
_cell.length_a   1.000
_cell.length_b   1.000
_cell.length_c   1.000
_cell.angle_alpha   90.00
_cell.angle_beta   90.00
_cell.angle_gamma   90.00
#
_symmetry.space_group_name_H-M   'P 1'
#
loop_
_entity.id
_entity.type
_entity.pdbx_description
1 polymer ?
#
loop_
_entity_poly.entity_id
_entity_poly.type
_entity_poly.pdbx_seq_one_letter_code
_entity_poly.pdbx_strand_id
1 'polypeptide(L)'
;MQSTNRQFMARFVEFINTAAPQLATELVSPDAVFHVPGRAEPVHGPQGYLEIIGMMRGGFPDIQWTLEETVIEGDVIAARFTMRGTHRGAFFGVPPTGKAIAVQALNIYRLSAGKIISEVGQPDLLGLMQQIGGLPRS
;
A
#
# COMPACT_ATOMS: atom_id res chain seq x y z
N MET A 1 -6.21 -20.92 11.17
CA MET A 1 -6.71 -19.84 10.29
C MET A 1 -6.33 -18.46 10.78
N GLN A 2 -6.79 -17.96 11.95
CA GLN A 2 -6.41 -16.61 12.41
C GLN A 2 -4.89 -16.42 12.64
N SER A 3 -4.20 -17.42 13.18
CA SER A 3 -2.73 -17.39 13.36
C SER A 3 -1.98 -17.33 12.03
N THR A 4 -2.43 -18.10 11.03
CA THR A 4 -1.88 -18.14 9.67
C THR A 4 -2.02 -16.81 8.95
N ASN A 5 -3.19 -16.17 9.03
CA ASN A 5 -3.45 -14.89 8.37
C ASN A 5 -2.71 -13.72 9.06
N ARG A 6 -2.50 -13.79 10.38
CA ARG A 6 -1.65 -12.81 11.08
C ARG A 6 -0.17 -12.94 10.65
N GLN A 7 0.33 -14.16 10.49
CA GLN A 7 1.67 -14.39 9.97
C GLN A 7 1.79 -13.93 8.51
N PHE A 8 0.76 -14.17 7.69
CA PHE A 8 0.65 -13.63 6.33
C PHE A 8 0.80 -12.11 6.33
N MET A 9 0.07 -11.39 7.19
CA MET A 9 0.16 -9.94 7.26
C MET A 9 1.55 -9.44 7.72
N ALA A 10 2.24 -10.15 8.61
CA ALA A 10 3.61 -9.79 8.98
C ALA A 10 4.56 -9.88 7.77
N ARG A 11 4.46 -10.95 6.98
CA ARG A 11 5.24 -11.11 5.74
C ARG A 11 4.84 -10.10 4.67
N PHE A 12 3.57 -9.74 4.60
CA PHE A 12 3.07 -8.72 3.70
C PHE A 12 3.59 -7.32 4.07
N VAL A 13 3.65 -7.00 5.36
CA VAL A 13 4.29 -5.76 5.84
C VAL A 13 5.78 -5.74 5.50
N GLU A 14 6.48 -6.85 5.64
CA GLU A 14 7.86 -6.98 5.19
C GLU A 14 7.98 -6.73 3.68
N PHE A 15 7.10 -7.33 2.88
CA PHE A 15 7.07 -7.15 1.43
C PHE A 15 6.90 -5.68 1.01
N ILE A 16 5.88 -4.98 1.51
CA ILE A 16 5.63 -3.59 1.10
C ILE A 16 6.75 -2.63 1.57
N ASN A 17 7.41 -2.94 2.69
CA ASN A 17 8.54 -2.17 3.21
C ASN A 17 9.89 -2.50 2.57
N THR A 18 10.07 -3.66 1.95
CA THR A 18 11.31 -4.06 1.28
C THR A 18 11.23 -4.01 -0.25
N ALA A 19 10.03 -4.08 -0.81
CA ALA A 19 9.78 -4.30 -2.24
C ALA A 19 10.49 -5.56 -2.79
N ALA A 20 10.72 -6.57 -1.96
CA ALA A 20 11.42 -7.79 -2.36
C ALA A 20 10.62 -8.57 -3.44
N PRO A 21 11.16 -8.78 -4.66
CA PRO A 21 10.44 -9.46 -5.74
C PRO A 21 10.01 -10.88 -5.40
N GLN A 22 10.78 -11.59 -4.58
CA GLN A 22 10.48 -12.94 -4.14
C GLN A 22 9.19 -12.96 -3.30
N LEU A 23 9.09 -12.04 -2.33
CA LEU A 23 7.87 -11.90 -1.52
C LEU A 23 6.66 -11.49 -2.36
N ALA A 24 6.85 -10.67 -3.41
CA ALA A 24 5.78 -10.33 -4.34
C ALA A 24 5.16 -11.61 -4.96
N THR A 25 6.00 -12.51 -5.48
CA THR A 25 5.53 -13.76 -6.11
C THR A 25 4.95 -14.77 -5.13
N GLU A 26 5.41 -14.76 -3.88
CA GLU A 26 4.92 -15.64 -2.83
C GLU A 26 3.56 -15.21 -2.29
N LEU A 27 3.36 -13.90 -2.09
CA LEU A 27 2.21 -13.35 -1.39
C LEU A 27 1.09 -12.85 -2.33
N VAL A 28 1.40 -12.55 -3.59
CA VAL A 28 0.44 -12.03 -4.56
C VAL A 28 0.16 -13.07 -5.65
N SER A 29 -1.11 -13.34 -5.92
CA SER A 29 -1.53 -14.20 -7.02
C SER A 29 -1.17 -13.57 -8.36
N PRO A 30 -0.72 -14.33 -9.37
CA PRO A 30 -0.54 -13.82 -10.74
C PRO A 30 -1.80 -13.16 -11.31
N ASP A 31 -2.97 -13.67 -10.93
CA ASP A 31 -4.28 -13.18 -11.39
C ASP A 31 -4.86 -12.08 -10.48
N ALA A 32 -4.08 -11.62 -9.48
CA ALA A 32 -4.57 -10.63 -8.54
C ALA A 32 -4.91 -9.31 -9.23
N VAL A 33 -6.00 -8.68 -8.81
CA VAL A 33 -6.47 -7.40 -9.36
C VAL A 33 -6.41 -6.32 -8.29
N PHE A 34 -5.71 -5.23 -8.59
CA PHE A 34 -5.53 -4.10 -7.69
C PHE A 34 -6.12 -2.84 -8.30
N HIS A 35 -7.04 -2.20 -7.57
CA HIS A 35 -7.62 -0.91 -7.96
C HIS A 35 -6.86 0.21 -7.27
N VAL A 36 -6.18 1.03 -8.06
CA VAL A 36 -5.33 2.12 -7.56
C VAL A 36 -6.06 3.45 -7.79
N PRO A 37 -6.25 4.27 -6.74
CA PRO A 37 -6.80 5.62 -6.91
C PRO A 37 -6.01 6.42 -7.96
N GLY A 38 -6.69 6.96 -8.96
CA GLY A 38 -6.09 7.76 -10.03
C GLY A 38 -5.64 6.98 -11.27
N ARG A 39 -5.77 5.63 -11.31
CA ARG A 39 -5.64 4.84 -12.54
C ARG A 39 -7.02 4.38 -13.03
N ALA A 40 -7.26 4.48 -14.34
CA ALA A 40 -8.48 4.01 -14.98
C ALA A 40 -8.51 2.47 -15.10
N GLU A 41 -7.36 1.89 -15.40
CA GLU A 41 -7.19 0.44 -15.53
C GLU A 41 -6.60 -0.15 -14.24
N PRO A 42 -7.09 -1.32 -13.79
CA PRO A 42 -6.49 -2.03 -12.66
C PRO A 42 -5.07 -2.51 -13.01
N VAL A 43 -4.26 -2.72 -11.99
CA VAL A 43 -2.96 -3.39 -12.15
C VAL A 43 -3.05 -4.83 -11.69
N HIS A 44 -2.19 -5.68 -12.27
CA HIS A 44 -2.30 -7.12 -12.15
C HIS A 44 -1.07 -7.77 -11.56
N GLY A 45 -1.31 -8.73 -10.67
CA GLY A 45 -0.31 -9.66 -10.15
C GLY A 45 0.85 -9.03 -9.39
N PRO A 46 1.93 -9.79 -9.17
CA PRO A 46 3.10 -9.35 -8.40
C PRO A 46 3.78 -8.11 -8.98
N GLN A 47 3.91 -8.03 -10.31
CA GLN A 47 4.53 -6.88 -10.97
C GLN A 47 3.68 -5.62 -10.81
N GLY A 48 2.35 -5.73 -10.97
CA GLY A 48 1.44 -4.61 -10.72
C GLY A 48 1.54 -4.09 -9.27
N TYR A 49 1.70 -4.98 -8.29
CA TYR A 49 1.92 -4.56 -6.90
C TYR A 49 3.25 -3.80 -6.72
N LEU A 50 4.33 -4.30 -7.31
CA LEU A 50 5.63 -3.64 -7.26
C LEU A 50 5.59 -2.25 -7.92
N GLU A 51 4.81 -2.07 -8.98
CA GLU A 51 4.57 -0.75 -9.57
C GLU A 51 3.89 0.22 -8.60
N ILE A 52 2.91 -0.26 -7.82
CA ILE A 52 2.25 0.57 -6.79
C ILE A 52 3.26 1.02 -5.74
N ILE A 53 4.08 0.09 -5.24
CA ILE A 53 5.15 0.42 -4.27
C ILE A 53 6.15 1.39 -4.89
N GLY A 54 6.53 1.16 -6.16
CA GLY A 54 7.44 2.02 -6.92
C GLY A 54 6.91 3.44 -7.09
N MET A 55 5.61 3.59 -7.39
CA MET A 55 4.96 4.90 -7.48
C MET A 55 5.04 5.67 -6.15
N MET A 56 4.72 5.01 -5.03
CA MET A 56 4.82 5.64 -3.70
C MET A 56 6.26 6.01 -3.36
N ARG A 57 7.22 5.12 -3.63
CA ARG A 57 8.66 5.38 -3.42
C ARG A 57 9.22 6.47 -4.34
N GLY A 58 8.60 6.68 -5.51
CA GLY A 58 8.94 7.78 -6.41
C GLY A 58 8.75 9.15 -5.75
N GLY A 59 7.66 9.34 -5.00
CA GLY A 59 7.42 10.57 -4.21
C GLY A 59 8.12 10.57 -2.86
N PHE A 60 8.17 9.39 -2.22
CA PHE A 60 8.60 9.20 -0.84
C PHE A 60 9.63 8.05 -0.75
N PRO A 61 10.92 8.26 -1.06
CA PRO A 61 11.91 7.19 -1.18
C PRO A 61 12.14 6.38 0.11
N ASP A 62 11.89 6.99 1.26
CA ASP A 62 12.03 6.44 2.61
C ASP A 62 10.68 5.99 3.21
N ILE A 63 9.64 5.87 2.39
CA ILE A 63 8.31 5.51 2.88
C ILE A 63 8.30 4.13 3.55
N GLN A 64 7.65 4.06 4.71
CA GLN A 64 7.43 2.85 5.48
C GLN A 64 5.95 2.75 5.88
N TRP A 65 5.42 1.54 5.84
CA TRP A 65 4.08 1.17 6.26
C TRP A 65 4.13 0.47 7.61
N THR A 66 3.39 0.99 8.58
CA THR A 66 3.13 0.35 9.85
C THR A 66 1.71 -0.20 9.86
N LEU A 67 1.56 -1.48 10.17
CA LEU A 67 0.26 -2.10 10.36
C LEU A 67 -0.26 -1.75 11.77
N GLU A 68 -1.34 -0.98 11.82
CA GLU A 68 -1.91 -0.49 13.08
C GLU A 68 -2.98 -1.44 13.62
N GLU A 69 -3.82 -1.96 12.73
CA GLU A 69 -5.00 -2.72 13.12
C GLU A 69 -5.38 -3.70 12.01
N THR A 70 -5.88 -4.88 12.41
CA THR A 70 -6.41 -5.88 11.49
C THR A 70 -7.67 -6.54 12.03
N VAL A 71 -8.62 -6.79 11.13
CA VAL A 71 -9.78 -7.65 11.33
C VAL A 71 -9.70 -8.77 10.30
N ILE A 72 -9.83 -10.01 10.75
CA ILE A 72 -9.67 -11.20 9.91
C ILE A 72 -10.96 -12.02 9.99
N GLU A 73 -11.61 -12.21 8.85
CA GLU A 73 -12.82 -13.02 8.70
C GLU A 73 -12.65 -13.98 7.52
N GLY A 74 -12.43 -15.27 7.83
CA GLY A 74 -12.13 -16.28 6.82
C GLY A 74 -10.91 -15.90 5.99
N ASP A 75 -11.13 -15.69 4.69
CA ASP A 75 -10.12 -15.29 3.70
C ASP A 75 -10.11 -13.79 3.41
N VAL A 76 -10.85 -13.00 4.19
CA VAL A 76 -10.87 -11.53 4.08
C VAL A 76 -10.09 -10.91 5.23
N ILE A 77 -9.23 -9.95 4.89
CA ILE A 77 -8.47 -9.17 5.87
C ILE A 77 -8.74 -7.69 5.63
N ALA A 78 -9.32 -7.01 6.62
CA ALA A 78 -9.32 -5.56 6.69
C ALA A 78 -8.10 -5.10 7.50
N ALA A 79 -7.35 -4.14 6.97
CA ALA A 79 -6.13 -3.64 7.60
C ALA A 79 -6.10 -2.11 7.56
N ARG A 80 -5.71 -1.51 8.69
CA ARG A 80 -5.39 -0.08 8.78
C ARG A 80 -3.88 0.07 8.87
N PHE A 81 -3.33 0.88 7.98
CA PHE A 81 -1.91 1.21 7.95
C PHE A 81 -1.68 2.69 8.24
N THR A 82 -0.51 3.01 8.81
CA THR A 82 0.07 4.35 8.78
C THR A 82 1.29 4.33 7.88
N MET A 83 1.31 5.21 6.88
CA MET A 83 2.43 5.46 5.98
C MET A 83 3.24 6.65 6.48
N ARG A 84 4.55 6.51 6.59
CA ARG A 84 5.47 7.57 7.01
C ARG A 84 6.61 7.68 6.02
N GLY A 85 6.98 8.89 5.64
CA GLY A 85 8.10 9.14 4.71
C GLY A 85 8.33 10.63 4.52
N THR A 86 9.29 10.97 3.66
CA THR A 86 9.69 12.33 3.33
C THR A 86 9.44 12.60 1.85
N HIS A 87 8.75 13.70 1.53
CA HIS A 87 8.47 14.09 0.14
C HIS A 87 9.74 14.57 -0.56
N ARG A 88 10.44 13.66 -1.26
CA ARG A 88 11.74 13.92 -1.92
C ARG A 88 11.74 13.72 -3.43
N GLY A 89 10.69 13.14 -3.99
CA GLY A 89 10.45 13.16 -5.43
C GLY A 89 9.13 13.83 -5.77
N ALA A 90 8.85 14.03 -7.06
CA ALA A 90 7.58 14.59 -7.47
C ALA A 90 6.44 13.59 -7.24
N PHE A 91 5.32 14.06 -6.71
CA PHE A 91 4.15 13.22 -6.43
C PHE A 91 2.88 13.93 -6.89
N PHE A 92 2.12 13.31 -7.81
CA PHE A 92 0.89 13.88 -8.39
C PHE A 92 1.05 15.34 -8.87
N GLY A 93 2.17 15.64 -9.52
CA GLY A 93 2.47 16.98 -10.05
C GLY A 93 3.02 17.99 -9.02
N VAL A 94 3.11 17.62 -7.74
CA VAL A 94 3.71 18.45 -6.69
C VAL A 94 5.22 18.21 -6.67
N PRO A 95 6.06 19.26 -6.80
CA PRO A 95 7.51 19.14 -6.65
C PRO A 95 7.93 18.71 -5.22
N PRO A 96 9.11 18.11 -5.03
CA PRO A 96 9.56 17.67 -3.72
C PRO A 96 9.69 18.84 -2.74
N THR A 97 9.06 18.68 -1.57
CA THR A 97 8.99 19.76 -0.56
C THR A 97 9.87 19.53 0.66
N GLY A 98 10.45 18.34 0.81
CA GLY A 98 11.20 17.94 2.00
C GLY A 98 10.34 17.72 3.25
N LYS A 99 9.02 17.88 3.17
CA LYS A 99 8.10 17.67 4.30
C LYS A 99 7.95 16.18 4.62
N ALA A 100 7.92 15.87 5.91
CA ALA A 100 7.54 14.55 6.39
C ALA A 100 6.01 14.37 6.27
N ILE A 101 5.59 13.14 5.99
CA ILE A 101 4.19 12.73 5.95
C ILE A 101 3.89 11.68 7.01
N ALA A 102 2.65 11.68 7.48
CA ALA A 102 2.01 10.62 8.25
C ALA A 102 0.57 10.48 7.74
N VAL A 103 0.31 9.43 6.96
CA VAL A 103 -0.96 9.28 6.21
C VAL A 103 -1.54 7.90 6.50
N GLN A 104 -2.83 7.82 6.79
CA GLN A 104 -3.50 6.56 7.04
C GLN A 104 -4.05 5.95 5.75
N ALA A 105 -4.14 4.62 5.71
CA ALA A 105 -4.80 3.88 4.65
C ALA A 105 -5.61 2.72 5.23
N LEU A 106 -6.80 2.50 4.67
CA LEU A 106 -7.67 1.36 4.97
C LEU A 106 -7.75 0.47 3.74
N ASN A 107 -7.43 -0.81 3.93
CA ASN A 107 -7.31 -1.74 2.82
C ASN A 107 -8.08 -3.02 3.17
N ILE A 108 -8.81 -3.56 2.20
CA ILE A 108 -9.48 -4.86 2.29
C ILE A 108 -8.80 -5.80 1.29
N TYR A 109 -8.22 -6.87 1.81
CA TYR A 109 -7.59 -7.94 1.05
C TYR A 109 -8.49 -9.16 1.01
N ARG A 110 -8.55 -9.83 -0.15
CA ARG A 110 -9.09 -11.19 -0.26
C ARG A 110 -7.95 -12.15 -0.57
N LEU A 111 -7.92 -13.26 0.15
CA LEU A 111 -6.94 -14.31 0.00
C LEU A 111 -7.55 -15.53 -0.69
N SER A 112 -6.72 -16.28 -1.40
CA SER A 112 -7.01 -17.64 -1.85
C SER A 112 -5.70 -18.41 -1.98
N ALA A 113 -5.68 -19.68 -1.55
CA ALA A 113 -4.50 -20.54 -1.56
C ALA A 113 -3.24 -19.86 -0.96
N GLY A 114 -3.42 -19.05 0.10
CA GLY A 114 -2.32 -18.34 0.77
C GLY A 114 -1.78 -17.11 0.05
N LYS A 115 -2.48 -16.59 -0.98
CA LYS A 115 -2.07 -15.41 -1.75
C LYS A 115 -3.18 -14.36 -1.82
N ILE A 116 -2.82 -13.09 -1.97
CA ILE A 116 -3.76 -12.01 -2.30
C ILE A 116 -4.27 -12.21 -3.73
N ILE A 117 -5.59 -12.22 -3.89
CA ILE A 117 -6.26 -12.26 -5.20
C ILE A 117 -6.96 -10.93 -5.54
N SER A 118 -7.22 -10.08 -4.54
CA SER A 118 -7.75 -8.75 -4.78
C SER A 118 -7.49 -7.83 -3.60
N GLU A 119 -7.34 -6.55 -3.89
CA GLU A 119 -7.26 -5.48 -2.89
C GLU A 119 -8.16 -4.31 -3.28
N VAL A 120 -8.84 -3.75 -2.28
CA VAL A 120 -9.45 -2.43 -2.37
C VAL A 120 -8.81 -1.56 -1.30
N GLY A 121 -8.00 -0.58 -1.72
CA GLY A 121 -7.27 0.33 -0.85
C GLY A 121 -7.80 1.75 -0.91
N GLN A 122 -7.94 2.39 0.25
CA GLN A 122 -8.34 3.79 0.40
C GLN A 122 -7.34 4.54 1.29
N PRO A 123 -6.27 5.11 0.70
CA PRO A 123 -5.40 6.03 1.40
C PRO A 123 -6.07 7.39 1.58
N ASP A 124 -5.75 8.09 2.67
CA ASP A 124 -6.11 9.51 2.86
C ASP A 124 -5.28 10.40 1.92
N LEU A 125 -5.64 10.37 0.64
CA LEU A 125 -4.95 11.13 -0.39
C LEU A 125 -5.14 12.63 -0.20
N LEU A 126 -6.29 13.07 0.32
CA LEU A 126 -6.53 14.48 0.63
C LEU A 126 -5.54 14.97 1.69
N GLY A 127 -5.45 14.28 2.82
CA GLY A 127 -4.52 14.61 3.90
C GLY A 127 -3.06 14.53 3.45
N LEU A 128 -2.71 13.57 2.59
CA LEU A 128 -1.38 13.50 1.96
C LEU A 128 -1.09 14.76 1.13
N MET A 129 -1.98 15.12 0.21
CA MET A 129 -1.81 16.27 -0.68
C MET A 129 -1.72 17.59 0.11
N GLN A 130 -2.48 17.72 1.20
CA GLN A 130 -2.37 18.85 2.12
C GLN A 130 -1.04 18.87 2.90
N GLN A 131 -0.50 17.72 3.29
CA GLN A 131 0.79 17.63 3.97
C GLN A 131 1.95 18.03 3.06
N ILE A 132 1.91 17.62 1.79
CA ILE A 132 2.94 17.99 0.80
C ILE A 132 2.73 19.37 0.17
N GLY A 133 1.65 20.09 0.51
CA GLY A 133 1.37 21.43 0.00
C GLY A 133 0.81 21.47 -1.43
N GLY A 134 0.30 20.35 -1.94
CA GLY A 134 -0.44 20.31 -3.20
C GLY A 134 -1.88 20.81 -3.09
N LEU A 135 -2.43 20.83 -1.86
CA LEU A 135 -3.75 21.37 -1.55
C LEU A 135 -3.71 22.21 -0.26
N PRO A 136 -4.60 23.21 -0.09
CA PRO A 136 -4.70 23.99 1.15
C PRO A 136 -5.13 23.15 2.35
N ARG A 137 -4.60 23.46 3.54
CA ARG A 137 -5.15 22.96 4.81
C ARG A 137 -6.37 23.80 5.19
N SER A 138 -7.46 23.14 5.58
CA SER A 138 -8.63 23.76 6.20
C SER A 138 -8.34 24.20 7.62
#